data_AF-A0A3D3QYA7-F1
#
_entry.id   AF-A0A3D3QYA7-F1
#
_cell.length_a   1.000
_cell.length_b   1.000
_cell.length_c   1.000
_cell.angle_alpha   90.00
_cell.angle_beta   90.00
_cell.angle_gamma   90.00
#
_symmetry.space_group_name_H-M   'P 1'
#
loop_
_entity.id
_entity.type
_entity.pdbx_description
1 polymer ?
#
loop_
_entity_poly.entity_id
_entity_poly.type
_entity_poly.pdbx_seq_one_letter_code
_entity_poly.pdbx_strand_id
1 'polypeptide(L)'
;PMQGTFKLFSSEATGLGVELPQWRYPVVCDITSGQLQYDNFEGRWGNRHHLNQFLQSYAVEKTRIEARRKGHTVTEQAQADGSIKLTVQVGGVV
;
A
#
# COMPACT_ATOMS: atom_id res chain seq x y z
N PRO A 1 -0.27 8.32 -9.79
CA PRO A 1 -1.36 8.63 -8.85
C PRO A 1 -1.80 10.09 -9.04
N MET A 2 -3.06 10.42 -8.78
CA MET A 2 -3.62 11.77 -8.99
C MET A 2 -4.38 12.22 -7.75
N GLN A 3 -4.16 13.46 -7.29
CA GLN A 3 -4.93 14.04 -6.20
C GLN A 3 -6.26 14.57 -6.74
N GLY A 4 -7.37 14.26 -6.07
CA GLY A 4 -8.70 14.75 -6.47
C GLY A 4 -9.85 14.05 -5.74
N THR A 5 -11.05 14.26 -6.23
CA THR A 5 -12.25 13.53 -5.80
C THR A 5 -12.61 12.51 -6.88
N PHE A 6 -12.76 11.26 -6.46
CA PHE A 6 -13.04 10.13 -7.34
C PHE A 6 -14.36 9.49 -6.97
N LYS A 7 -15.13 9.16 -7.99
CA LYS A 7 -16.38 8.42 -7.83
C LYS A 7 -16.09 6.93 -7.73
N LEU A 8 -16.51 6.32 -6.63
CA LEU A 8 -16.60 4.88 -6.44
C LEU A 8 -18.00 4.40 -6.85
N PHE A 9 -18.29 3.12 -6.67
CA PHE A 9 -19.60 2.59 -7.03
C PHE A 9 -20.73 3.14 -6.16
N SER A 10 -20.56 3.10 -4.84
CA SER A 10 -21.60 3.53 -3.87
C SER A 10 -21.29 4.85 -3.18
N SER A 11 -20.17 5.51 -3.49
CA SER A 11 -19.71 6.71 -2.79
C SER A 11 -18.75 7.55 -3.62
N GLU A 12 -18.32 8.68 -3.08
CA GLU A 12 -17.21 9.48 -3.60
C GLU A 12 -16.15 9.62 -2.50
N ALA A 13 -14.88 9.66 -2.89
CA ALA A 13 -13.76 9.80 -1.98
C ALA A 13 -12.77 10.85 -2.49
N THR A 14 -12.30 11.70 -1.59
CA THR A 14 -11.28 12.73 -1.89
C THR A 14 -9.94 12.31 -1.33
N GLY A 15 -8.90 12.34 -2.16
CA GLY A 15 -7.56 11.91 -1.76
C GLY A 15 -6.65 11.68 -2.96
N LEU A 16 -5.64 10.84 -2.75
CA LEU A 16 -4.72 10.42 -3.79
C LEU A 16 -5.25 9.14 -4.45
N GLY A 17 -5.79 9.27 -5.66
CA GLY A 17 -6.25 8.15 -6.49
C GLY A 17 -5.09 7.37 -7.10
N VAL A 18 -5.11 6.05 -6.90
CA VAL A 18 -4.17 5.07 -7.44
C VAL A 18 -4.95 4.07 -8.29
N GLU A 19 -4.60 3.98 -9.56
CA GLU A 19 -5.16 2.97 -10.47
C GLU A 19 -4.42 1.65 -10.30
N LEU A 20 -5.17 0.58 -10.01
CA LEU A 20 -4.63 -0.78 -9.94
C LEU A 20 -4.97 -1.55 -11.23
N PRO A 21 -4.13 -2.50 -11.66
CA PRO A 21 -4.40 -3.27 -12.88
C PRO A 21 -5.74 -3.98 -12.82
N GLN A 22 -6.55 -3.83 -13.88
CA GLN A 22 -7.87 -4.47 -14.01
C GLN A 22 -8.90 -4.04 -12.95
N TRP A 23 -8.65 -2.93 -12.23
CA TRP A 23 -9.65 -2.36 -11.35
C TRP A 23 -10.54 -1.38 -12.12
N ARG A 24 -11.85 -1.43 -11.83
CA ARG A 24 -12.84 -0.53 -12.46
C ARG A 24 -12.80 0.88 -11.87
N TYR A 25 -12.51 0.96 -10.57
CA TYR A 25 -12.45 2.20 -9.82
C TYR A 25 -11.06 2.33 -9.17
N PRO A 26 -10.52 3.55 -9.06
CA PRO A 26 -9.25 3.75 -8.39
C PRO A 26 -9.37 3.48 -6.89
N VAL A 27 -8.27 3.07 -6.27
CA VAL A 27 -8.12 3.08 -4.82
C VAL A 27 -7.78 4.51 -4.41
N VAL A 28 -8.56 5.10 -3.51
CA VAL A 28 -8.33 6.47 -3.04
C VAL A 28 -7.68 6.44 -1.67
N CYS A 29 -6.47 6.97 -1.57
CA CYS A 29 -5.74 7.09 -0.32
C CYS A 29 -6.04 8.44 0.33
N ASP A 30 -6.63 8.43 1.52
CA ASP A 30 -6.67 9.62 2.37
C ASP A 30 -5.32 9.76 3.08
N ILE A 31 -4.50 10.70 2.61
CA ILE A 31 -3.16 10.95 3.14
C ILE A 31 -3.15 11.57 4.54
N THR A 32 -4.28 12.11 5.00
CA THR A 32 -4.41 12.73 6.33
C THR A 32 -4.69 11.67 7.38
N SER A 33 -5.65 10.78 7.11
CA SER A 33 -6.04 9.72 8.03
C SER A 33 -5.25 8.42 7.85
N GLY A 34 -4.61 8.23 6.69
CA GLY A 34 -3.96 6.98 6.31
C GLY A 34 -4.93 5.86 5.89
N GLN A 35 -6.22 6.17 5.70
CA GLN A 35 -7.23 5.21 5.31
C GLN A 35 -7.30 5.04 3.78
N LEU A 36 -7.69 3.84 3.34
CA LEU A 36 -7.93 3.54 1.93
C LEU A 36 -9.43 3.38 1.68
N GLN A 37 -9.93 4.12 0.70
CA GLN A 37 -11.30 4.01 0.20
C GLN A 37 -11.27 3.30 -1.14
N TYR A 38 -11.98 2.18 -1.25
CA TYR A 38 -12.06 1.40 -2.47
C TYR A 38 -13.31 0.52 -2.47
N ASP A 39 -13.74 0.12 -3.67
CA ASP A 39 -14.80 -0.85 -3.85
C ASP A 39 -14.39 -1.85 -4.92
N ASN A 40 -14.23 -3.11 -4.51
CA ASN A 40 -13.91 -4.20 -5.42
C ASN A 40 -15.08 -5.17 -5.64
N PHE A 41 -16.24 -4.96 -5.01
CA PHE A 41 -17.45 -5.77 -5.07
C PHE A 41 -17.17 -7.29 -5.13
N GLU A 42 -16.66 -7.85 -4.04
CA GLU A 42 -16.23 -9.27 -3.93
C GLU A 42 -15.21 -9.71 -5.00
N GLY A 43 -14.45 -8.77 -5.55
CA GLY A 43 -13.48 -9.01 -6.61
C GLY A 43 -13.99 -8.76 -8.04
N ARG A 44 -15.29 -8.48 -8.23
CA ARG A 44 -15.89 -8.23 -9.56
C ARG A 44 -15.36 -6.97 -10.24
N TRP A 45 -14.88 -6.00 -9.47
CA TRP A 45 -14.33 -4.74 -9.99
C TRP A 45 -12.84 -4.57 -9.74
N GLY A 46 -12.16 -5.65 -9.36
CA GLY A 46 -10.73 -5.63 -9.13
C GLY A 46 -10.29 -6.79 -8.26
N ASN A 47 -9.26 -7.50 -8.70
CA ASN A 47 -8.68 -8.56 -7.89
C ASN A 47 -7.97 -7.96 -6.66
N ARG A 48 -8.37 -8.41 -5.47
CA ARG A 48 -7.78 -7.99 -4.18
C ARG A 48 -6.28 -8.28 -4.11
N HIS A 49 -5.77 -9.23 -4.89
CA HIS A 49 -4.34 -9.51 -4.99
C HIS A 49 -3.51 -8.27 -5.38
N HIS A 50 -3.96 -7.47 -6.35
CA HIS A 50 -3.25 -6.25 -6.74
C HIS A 50 -3.24 -5.20 -5.61
N LEU A 51 -4.33 -5.10 -4.84
CA LEU A 51 -4.37 -4.23 -3.66
C LEU A 51 -3.39 -4.71 -2.58
N ASN A 52 -3.35 -6.02 -2.32
CA ASN A 52 -2.43 -6.60 -1.34
C ASN A 52 -0.96 -6.38 -1.77
N GLN A 53 -0.64 -6.54 -3.05
CA GLN A 53 0.71 -6.24 -3.57
C GLN A 53 1.06 -4.77 -3.40
N PHE A 54 0.15 -3.85 -3.73
CA PHE A 54 0.34 -2.42 -3.52
C PHE A 54 0.60 -2.08 -2.04
N LEU A 55 -0.20 -2.64 -1.13
CA LEU A 55 -0.04 -2.47 0.31
C LEU A 55 1.30 -3.03 0.81
N GLN A 56 1.68 -4.21 0.33
CA GLN A 56 2.94 -4.85 0.68
C GLN A 56 4.14 -4.00 0.25
N SER A 57 4.14 -3.47 -0.98
CA SER A 57 5.19 -2.54 -1.45
C SER A 57 5.23 -1.25 -0.63
N TYR A 58 4.07 -0.68 -0.29
CA TYR A 58 4.02 0.47 0.60
C TYR A 58 4.61 0.18 1.97
N ALA A 59 4.29 -0.98 2.56
CA ALA A 59 4.83 -1.39 3.85
C ALA A 59 6.36 -1.53 3.81
N VAL A 60 6.90 -2.14 2.76
CA VAL A 60 8.36 -2.24 2.53
C VAL A 60 9.01 -0.86 2.53
N GLU A 61 8.50 0.08 1.73
CA GLU A 61 9.07 1.41 1.62
C GLU A 61 8.93 2.21 2.92
N LYS A 62 7.77 2.11 3.58
CA LYS A 62 7.55 2.76 4.88
C LYS A 62 8.52 2.23 5.94
N THR A 63 8.71 0.91 6.01
CA THR A 63 9.67 0.28 6.93
C THR A 63 11.11 0.73 6.63
N ARG A 64 11.52 0.79 5.35
CA ARG A 64 12.86 1.27 4.97
C ARG A 64 13.10 2.72 5.40
N ILE A 65 12.11 3.60 5.19
CA ILE A 65 12.20 5.01 5.59
C ILE A 65 12.36 5.13 7.11
N GLU A 66 11.53 4.45 7.90
CA GLU A 66 11.59 4.55 9.36
C GLU A 66 12.84 3.89 9.95
N ALA A 67 13.29 2.77 9.39
CA ALA A 67 14.53 2.12 9.79
C ALA A 67 15.74 3.02 9.53
N ARG A 68 15.82 3.62 8.34
CA ARG A 68 16.89 4.56 7.99
C ARG A 68 16.95 5.75 8.94
N ARG A 69 15.79 6.32 9.32
CA ARG A 69 15.71 7.44 10.28
C ARG A 69 16.27 7.08 11.65
N LYS A 70 16.22 5.80 12.04
CA LYS A 70 16.75 5.29 13.31
C LYS A 70 18.15 4.68 13.19
N GLY A 71 18.80 4.79 12.03
CA GLY A 71 20.11 4.18 11.79
C GLY A 71 20.09 2.65 11.72
N HIS A 72 18.93 2.04 11.44
CA HIS A 72 18.77 0.60 11.29
C HIS A 72 18.90 0.19 9.82
N THR A 73 19.38 -1.03 9.58
CA THR A 73 19.41 -1.63 8.26
C THR A 73 18.20 -2.55 8.06
N VAL A 74 17.75 -2.70 6.82
CA VAL A 74 16.61 -3.56 6.46
C VAL A 74 17.05 -4.52 5.37
N THR A 75 16.70 -5.79 5.51
CA THR A 75 16.86 -6.82 4.47
C THR A 75 15.50 -7.35 4.05
N GLU A 76 15.35 -7.57 2.76
CA GLU A 76 14.11 -8.03 2.12
C GLU A 76 14.31 -9.43 1.54
N GLN A 77 13.33 -10.31 1.75
CA GLN A 77 13.30 -11.63 1.15
C GLN A 77 11.91 -11.91 0.57
N ALA A 78 11.83 -12.07 -0.75
CA ALA A 78 10.62 -12.55 -1.41
C ALA A 78 10.36 -14.03 -1.04
N GLN A 79 9.09 -14.36 -0.79
CA GLN A 79 8.66 -15.71 -0.48
C GLN A 79 7.94 -16.35 -1.68
N ALA A 80 7.89 -17.68 -1.71
CA ALA A 80 7.30 -18.44 -2.82
C ALA A 80 5.80 -18.19 -3.00
N ASP A 81 5.11 -17.74 -1.95
CA ASP A 81 3.69 -17.37 -1.97
C ASP A 81 3.43 -15.92 -2.41
N GLY A 82 4.49 -15.19 -2.78
CA GLY A 82 4.43 -13.78 -3.19
C GLY A 82 4.45 -12.77 -2.04
N SER A 83 4.48 -13.23 -0.79
CA SER A 83 4.69 -12.33 0.35
C SER A 83 6.16 -11.88 0.46
N ILE A 84 6.41 -10.83 1.24
CA ILE A 84 7.75 -10.30 1.47
C ILE A 84 8.05 -10.34 2.96
N LYS A 85 9.15 -11.02 3.33
CA LYS A 85 9.71 -10.96 4.67
C LYS A 85 10.68 -9.78 4.78
N LEU A 86 10.41 -8.90 5.73
CA LEU A 86 11.31 -7.81 6.09
C LEU A 86 12.00 -8.12 7.42
N THR A 87 13.33 -8.00 7.45
CA THR A 87 14.12 -8.12 8.68
C THR A 87 14.81 -6.79 8.95
N VAL A 88 14.45 -6.14 10.05
CA VAL A 88 15.08 -4.91 10.53
C VAL A 88 16.18 -5.26 11.52
N GLN A 89 17.42 -4.90 11.19
CA GLN A 89 18.56 -5.05 12.08
C GLN A 89 18.73 -3.76 12.86
N VAL A 90 18.39 -3.83 14.14
CA VAL A 90 18.57 -2.74 15.09
C VAL A 90 20.04 -2.73 15.51
N GLY A 91 20.83 -1.80 14.99
CA GLY A 91 22.16 -1.53 15.52
C GLY A 91 22.01 -1.01 16.95
N GLY A 92 22.48 -1.79 17.93
CA GLY A 92 22.51 -1.35 19.32
C GLY A 92 23.40 -0.12 19.46
N VAL A 93 22.84 0.95 20.03
CA VAL A 93 23.67 1.98 20.66
C VAL A 93 24.32 1.29 21.86
N VAL A 94 25.64 1.12 21.82
CA VAL A 94 26.46 0.83 23.00
C VAL A 94 26.64 2.10 23.82
#